data_AF-A0A925JWE4-F1
#
_entry.id   AF-A0A925JWE4-F1
#
_cell.length_a   1.000
_cell.length_b   1.000
_cell.length_c   1.000
_cell.angle_alpha   90.00
_cell.angle_beta   90.00
_cell.angle_gamma   90.00
#
_symmetry.space_group_name_H-M   'P 1'
#
loop_
_entity.id
_entity.type
_entity.pdbx_description
1 polymer ?
#
loop_
_entity_poly.entity_id
_entity_poly.type
_entity_poly.pdbx_seq_one_letter_code
_entity_poly.pdbx_strand_id
1 'polypeptide(L)'
;MNLFPERVLNRAFPRTFRLALLSKDVGIAAEIAREGRVASPLLQLTAELFRMAHGELGDEADHVEAARVVERIGGAEIGGGGPKGNGAHGGAA
;
A
#
# COMPACT_ATOMS: atom_id res chain seq x y z
N MET A 1 -10.00 -16.56 4.64
CA MET A 1 -10.19 -15.19 5.18
C MET A 1 -9.62 -14.22 4.17
N ASN A 2 -10.36 -13.17 3.79
CA ASN A 2 -9.89 -12.22 2.77
C ASN A 2 -9.35 -10.97 3.49
N LEU A 3 -8.02 -10.79 3.46
CA LEU A 3 -7.33 -9.78 4.27
C LEU A 3 -7.67 -8.35 3.83
N PHE A 4 -7.91 -8.14 2.53
CA PHE A 4 -8.04 -6.80 1.98
C PHE A 4 -9.36 -6.11 2.38
N PRO A 5 -10.55 -6.74 2.27
CA PRO A 5 -11.78 -6.16 2.80
C PRO A 5 -11.72 -5.84 4.29
N GLU A 6 -11.19 -6.74 5.10
CA GLU A 6 -11.17 -6.60 6.56
C GLU A 6 -10.22 -5.51 7.05
N ARG A 7 -9.12 -5.27 6.33
CA ARG A 7 -8.04 -4.38 6.79
C ARG A 7 -8.01 -3.04 6.09
N VAL A 8 -8.29 -3.02 4.78
CA VAL A 8 -8.23 -1.81 3.96
C VAL A 8 -9.58 -1.13 3.90
N LEU A 9 -10.66 -1.84 3.55
CA LEU A 9 -11.98 -1.21 3.42
C LEU A 9 -12.54 -0.76 4.78
N ASN A 10 -12.29 -1.52 5.84
CA ASN A 10 -12.68 -1.16 7.20
C ASN A 10 -11.67 -0.23 7.90
N ARG A 11 -10.58 0.17 7.23
CA ARG A 11 -9.48 0.99 7.78
C ARG A 11 -8.85 0.43 9.06
N ALA A 12 -8.92 -0.88 9.29
CA ALA A 12 -8.46 -1.51 10.51
C ALA A 12 -6.94 -1.62 10.62
N PHE A 13 -6.24 -1.91 9.50
CA PHE A 13 -4.77 -2.06 9.41
C PHE A 13 -4.10 -2.68 10.67
N PRO A 14 -4.50 -3.89 11.09
CA PRO A 14 -3.88 -4.54 12.24
C PRO A 14 -2.42 -4.91 11.92
N ARG A 15 -1.52 -4.69 12.88
CA ARG A 15 -0.10 -5.08 12.77
C ARG A 15 0.05 -6.59 12.91
N THR A 16 0.24 -7.26 11.79
CA THR A 16 0.34 -8.73 11.71
C THR A 16 1.59 -9.18 10.98
N PHE A 17 2.05 -8.42 9.99
CA PHE A 17 3.28 -8.69 9.26
C PHE A 17 3.91 -7.38 8.79
N ARG A 18 5.15 -7.13 9.21
CA ARG A 18 5.83 -5.85 8.96
C ARG A 18 6.12 -5.66 7.48
N LEU A 19 5.81 -4.47 6.96
CA LEU A 19 6.15 -4.03 5.61
C LEU A 19 7.65 -4.16 5.33
N ALA A 20 8.50 -3.87 6.31
CA ALA A 20 9.95 -4.05 6.21
C ALA A 20 10.35 -5.50 5.89
N LEU A 21 9.64 -6.49 6.45
CA LEU A 21 9.89 -7.91 6.16
C LEU A 21 9.41 -8.27 4.76
N LEU A 22 8.22 -7.80 4.35
CA LEU A 22 7.74 -8.03 2.99
C LEU A 22 8.66 -7.37 1.94
N SER A 23 9.09 -6.13 2.17
CA SER A 23 10.00 -5.43 1.27
C SER A 23 11.33 -6.17 1.13
N LYS A 24 11.86 -6.75 2.22
CA LYS A 24 13.03 -7.63 2.18
C LYS A 24 12.77 -8.87 1.33
N ASP A 25 11.69 -9.59 1.59
CA ASP A 25 11.39 -10.87 0.94
C ASP A 25 11.20 -10.70 -0.58
N VAL A 26 10.46 -9.66 -1.00
CA VAL A 26 10.27 -9.33 -2.42
C VAL A 26 11.58 -8.85 -3.07
N GLY A 27 12.42 -8.11 -2.34
CA GLY A 27 13.74 -7.70 -2.80
C GLY A 27 14.66 -8.90 -3.09
N ILE A 28 14.68 -9.89 -2.19
CA ILE A 28 15.42 -11.15 -2.36
C ILE A 28 14.87 -11.92 -3.57
N ALA A 29 13.55 -12.02 -3.72
CA ALA A 29 12.93 -12.70 -4.85
C ALA A 29 13.33 -12.06 -6.20
N ALA A 30 13.33 -10.71 -6.27
CA ALA A 30 13.74 -9.98 -7.45
C ALA A 30 15.24 -10.18 -7.78
N GLU A 31 16.09 -10.26 -6.76
CA GLU A 31 17.51 -10.56 -6.91
C GLU A 31 17.76 -11.98 -7.43
N ILE A 32 17.13 -12.99 -6.83
CA ILE A 32 17.21 -14.39 -7.29
C ILE A 32 16.77 -14.50 -8.75
N ALA A 33 15.69 -13.82 -9.14
CA ALA A 33 15.21 -13.83 -10.51
C ALA A 33 16.23 -13.19 -11.49
N ARG A 34 16.92 -12.12 -11.07
CA ARG A 34 17.98 -11.47 -11.84
C ARG A 34 19.20 -12.38 -12.00
N GLU A 35 19.65 -13.01 -10.92
CA GLU A 35 20.77 -13.95 -10.94
C GLU A 35 20.48 -15.17 -11.84
N GLY A 36 19.26 -15.69 -11.75
CA GLY A 36 18.77 -16.78 -12.61
C GLY A 36 18.47 -16.40 -14.05
N ARG A 37 18.68 -15.12 -14.44
CA ARG A 37 18.32 -14.58 -15.77
C ARG A 37 16.86 -14.83 -16.16
N VAL A 38 15.97 -14.84 -15.17
CA VAL A 38 14.52 -15.02 -15.36
C VAL A 38 13.89 -13.66 -15.65
N ALA A 39 13.33 -13.51 -16.84
CA ALA A 39 12.58 -12.31 -17.22
C ALA A 39 11.34 -12.16 -16.32
N SER A 40 11.39 -11.21 -15.39
CA SER A 40 10.41 -11.07 -14.30
C SER A 40 9.99 -9.62 -14.06
N PRO A 41 9.59 -8.85 -15.10
CA PRO A 41 9.41 -7.40 -15.02
C PRO A 41 8.40 -6.96 -13.94
N LEU A 42 7.32 -7.72 -13.74
CA LEU A 42 6.34 -7.41 -12.70
C LEU A 42 6.92 -7.59 -11.29
N LEU A 43 7.76 -8.60 -11.07
CA LEU A 43 8.43 -8.81 -9.79
C LEU A 43 9.44 -7.70 -9.51
N GLN A 44 10.21 -7.29 -10.53
CA GLN A 44 11.15 -6.17 -10.40
C GLN A 44 10.42 -4.89 -10.04
N LEU A 45 9.32 -4.57 -10.72
CA LEU A 45 8.50 -3.41 -10.39
C LEU A 45 7.90 -3.51 -8.98
N THR A 46 7.43 -4.70 -8.58
CA THR A 46 6.87 -4.93 -7.24
C THR A 46 7.91 -4.65 -6.16
N ALA A 47 9.15 -5.12 -6.34
CA ALA A 47 10.24 -4.86 -5.40
C ALA A 47 10.51 -3.35 -5.23
N GLU A 48 10.52 -2.59 -6.32
CA GLU A 48 10.71 -1.13 -6.26
C GLU A 48 9.54 -0.42 -5.58
N LEU A 49 8.29 -0.80 -5.87
CA LEU A 49 7.11 -0.21 -5.24
C LEU A 49 7.05 -0.49 -3.74
N PHE A 50 7.39 -1.71 -3.30
CA PHE A 50 7.43 -2.03 -1.88
C PHE A 50 8.61 -1.35 -1.15
N ARG A 51 9.75 -1.19 -1.81
CA ARG A 51 10.87 -0.40 -1.26
C ARG A 51 10.49 1.07 -1.08
N MET A 52 9.81 1.65 -2.06
CA MET A 52 9.25 3.01 -1.95
C MET A 52 8.28 3.11 -0.78
N ALA A 53 7.31 2.18 -0.69
CA ALA A 53 6.31 2.19 0.37
C ALA A 53 6.93 2.03 1.76
N HIS A 54 7.94 1.17 1.91
CA HIS A 54 8.68 1.01 3.15
C HIS A 54 9.44 2.29 3.53
N GLY A 55 10.12 2.93 2.57
CA GLY A 55 10.80 4.21 2.80
C GLY A 55 9.86 5.34 3.24
N GLU A 56 8.61 5.33 2.75
CA GLU A 56 7.60 6.33 3.11
C GLU A 56 6.92 6.05 4.47
N LEU A 57 6.60 4.79 4.76
CA LEU A 57 5.79 4.41 5.92
C LEU A 57 6.60 3.99 7.15
N GLY A 58 7.88 3.66 6.98
CA GLY A 58 8.79 3.25 8.06
C GLY A 58 8.67 1.77 8.47
N ASP A 59 9.48 1.38 9.45
CA ASP A 59 9.73 -0.03 9.82
C ASP A 59 8.57 -0.73 10.54
N GLU A 60 7.70 0.06 11.18
CA GLU A 60 6.60 -0.42 12.03
C GLU A 60 5.27 -0.55 11.27
N ALA A 61 5.27 -0.25 9.98
CA ALA A 61 4.09 -0.36 9.12
C ALA A 61 3.72 -1.83 8.87
N ASP A 62 2.43 -2.12 8.78
CA ASP A 62 1.95 -3.44 8.31
C ASP A 62 2.01 -3.51 6.78
N HIS A 63 2.27 -4.69 6.23
CA HIS A 63 2.35 -4.87 4.78
C HIS A 63 1.12 -4.39 4.00
N VAL A 64 -0.09 -4.48 4.57
CA VAL A 64 -1.30 -3.97 3.90
C VAL A 64 -1.38 -2.44 3.89
N GLU A 65 -0.62 -1.75 4.74
CA GLU A 65 -0.55 -0.28 4.74
C GLU A 65 0.12 0.29 3.49
N ALA A 66 0.81 -0.53 2.69
CA ALA A 66 1.24 -0.15 1.35
C ALA A 66 0.08 0.34 0.47
N ALA A 67 -1.16 -0.07 0.76
CA ALA A 67 -2.36 0.48 0.12
C ALA A 67 -2.50 1.99 0.32
N ARG A 68 -2.05 2.56 1.44
CA ARG A 68 -2.09 4.01 1.71
C ARG A 68 -1.21 4.81 0.74
N VAL A 69 -0.09 4.21 0.31
CA VAL A 69 0.79 4.83 -0.72
C VAL A 69 0.08 4.86 -2.06
N VAL A 70 -0.63 3.79 -2.41
CA VAL A 70 -1.48 3.75 -3.61
C VAL A 70 -2.62 4.76 -3.53
N GLU A 71 -3.30 4.86 -2.39
CA GLU A 71 -4.35 5.86 -2.13
C GLU A 71 -3.83 7.29 -2.32
N ARG A 72 -2.64 7.59 -1.78
CA ARG A 72 -1.98 8.89 -1.92
C ARG A 72 -1.63 9.20 -3.37
N ILE A 73 -1.03 8.25 -4.09
CA ILE A 73 -0.68 8.42 -5.51
C ILE A 73 -1.94 8.62 -6.36
N GLY A 74 -3.00 7.87 -6.07
CA GLY A 74 -4.29 7.94 -6.78
C GLY A 74 -5.18 9.11 -6.38
N GLY A 75 -4.88 9.80 -5.28
CA GLY A 75 -5.71 10.89 -4.75
C GLY A 75 -7.08 10.43 -4.25
N ALA A 76 -7.25 9.15 -3.90
CA ALA A 76 -8.53 8.58 -3.48
C ALA A 76 -8.33 7.45 -2.47
N GLU A 77 -9.20 7.40 -1.44
CA GLU A 77 -9.22 6.29 -0.48
C GLU A 77 -9.92 5.06 -1.07
N ILE A 78 -9.31 3.88 -0.90
CA ILE A 78 -9.90 2.63 -1.33
C ILE A 78 -11.01 2.27 -0.33
N GLY A 79 -12.27 2.34 -0.79
CA GLY A 79 -13.45 2.16 0.05
C GLY A 79 -14.39 3.38 0.09
N GLY A 80 -14.01 4.50 -0.53
CA GLY A 80 -14.94 5.59 -0.86
C GLY A 80 -15.10 6.70 0.18
N GLY A 81 -14.25 6.76 1.21
CA GLY A 81 -14.17 7.90 2.13
C GLY A 81 -13.48 9.13 1.51
N GLY A 82 -14.05 9.72 0.46
CA GLY A 82 -13.59 11.04 -0.03
C GLY A 82 -13.84 12.14 1.01
N PRO A 83 -13.06 13.24 1.02
CA PRO A 83 -13.23 14.29 2.00
C PRO A 83 -14.66 14.81 1.94
N LYS A 84 -15.34 14.89 3.09
CA LYS A 84 -16.65 15.55 3.17
C LYS A 84 -16.46 17.00 2.70
N GLY A 85 -16.82 17.27 1.45
CA GLY A 85 -16.90 18.61 0.92
C GLY A 85 -17.77 19.44 1.84
N ASN A 86 -17.22 20.54 2.34
CA ASN A 86 -17.88 21.49 3.20
C ASN A 86 -19.19 21.96 2.56
N GLY A 87 -20.31 21.38 2.97
CA GLY A 87 -21.66 21.81 2.62
C GLY A 87 -22.02 23.07 3.39
N ALA A 88 -21.29 24.16 3.15
CA ALA A 88 -21.64 25.49 3.61
C ALA A 88 -21.99 26.32 2.38
N HIS A 89 -23.17 26.11 1.79
CA HIS A 89 -23.85 27.05 0.91
C HIS A 89 -25.37 26.92 1.11
N GLY A 90 -25.97 27.98 1.63
CA GLY A 90 -27.42 28.08 1.82
C GLY A 90 -27.84 29.21 2.75
N GLY A 91 -27.30 30.41 2.54
CA GLY A 91 -28.03 31.61 2.97
C GLY A 91 -29.22 31.81 2.03
N ALA A 92 -30.41 31.95 2.60
CA ALA A 92 -31.55 32.75 2.13
C ALA A 92 -32.86 32.22 2.76
N ALA A 93 -33.28 32.85 3.85
CA ALA A 93 -34.62 33.44 4.05
C ALA A 93 -34.69 34.05 5.45
#